data_AF-V2ZA57-F1
#
_entry.id   AF-V2ZA57-F1
#
_cell.length_a   1.000
_cell.length_b   1.000
_cell.length_c   1.000
_cell.angle_alpha   90.00
_cell.angle_beta   90.00
_cell.angle_gamma   90.00
#
_symmetry.space_group_name_H-M   'P 1'
#
loop_
_entity.id
_entity.type
_entity.pdbx_description
1 polymer ?
#
loop_
_entity_poly.entity_id
_entity_poly.type
_entity_poly.pdbx_seq_one_letter_code
_entity_poly.pdbx_strand_id
1 'polypeptide(L)'
;MMRNNIKNRMNTGGALVILVILVVAMSLFAVLAIKSSLNEKKLSTKTKEGIENYYKLDAEAERIYARIDEIVAKSNNISSELTELKEIKEAEKADSDIRVEFSDIRYEGEMPTLVKYSIINGERSLNVEIGVMGKETSVNRWSTKTKSDDSEYELEIPD
;
A
#
# COMPACT_ATOMS: atom_id res chain seq x y z
N MET A 1 44.54 11.36 67.89
CA MET A 1 43.33 11.77 67.11
C MET A 1 43.82 12.57 65.90
N MET A 2 43.98 11.93 64.74
CA MET A 2 44.58 12.55 63.55
C MET A 2 43.45 12.90 62.57
N ARG A 3 43.13 14.19 62.44
CA ARG A 3 42.11 14.69 61.48
C ARG A 3 42.68 14.57 60.07
N ASN A 4 42.22 13.56 59.33
CA ASN A 4 42.54 13.41 57.92
C ASN A 4 41.73 14.43 57.12
N ASN A 5 42.29 15.63 56.93
CA ASN A 5 41.69 16.63 56.04
C ASN A 5 42.07 16.25 54.59
N ILE A 6 41.32 15.33 54.00
CA ILE A 6 41.31 15.16 52.54
C ILE A 6 40.65 16.42 51.98
N LYS A 7 41.46 17.46 51.75
CA LYS A 7 41.05 18.59 50.92
C LYS A 7 40.83 18.02 49.53
N ASN A 8 39.57 17.78 49.18
CA ASN A 8 39.10 17.63 47.81
C ASN A 8 39.49 18.91 47.05
N ARG A 9 40.73 18.99 46.56
CA ARG A 9 41.12 19.92 45.51
C ARG A 9 40.52 19.36 44.22
N MET A 10 39.22 19.56 44.05
CA MET A 10 38.56 19.31 42.78
C MET A 10 39.32 20.16 41.75
N ASN A 11 40.01 19.50 40.82
CA ASN A 11 40.75 20.18 39.77
C ASN A 11 39.72 20.79 38.82
N THR A 12 39.33 22.04 39.07
CA THR A 12 38.21 22.74 38.40
C THR A 12 38.31 22.66 36.87
N GLY A 13 39.53 22.62 36.32
CA GLY A 13 39.77 22.42 34.89
C GLY A 13 39.34 21.05 34.36
N GLY A 14 39.56 19.96 35.11
CA GLY A 14 39.15 18.61 34.72
C GLY A 14 37.62 18.45 34.72
N ALA A 15 36.96 18.99 35.74
CA ALA A 15 35.49 19.00 35.81
C ALA A 15 34.87 19.80 34.64
N LEU A 16 35.50 20.92 34.25
CA LEU A 16 35.05 21.76 33.14
C LEU A 16 35.23 21.06 31.77
N VAL A 17 36.35 20.35 31.56
CA VAL A 17 36.57 19.56 30.34
C VAL A 17 35.54 18.43 30.21
N ILE A 18 35.27 17.71 31.30
CA ILE A 18 34.24 16.65 31.31
C ILE A 18 32.87 17.24 30.98
N LEU A 19 32.52 18.40 31.55
CA LEU A 19 31.27 19.08 31.28
C LEU A 19 31.13 19.47 29.80
N VAL A 20 32.19 20.00 29.19
CA VAL A 20 32.20 20.35 27.75
C VAL A 20 31.98 19.11 26.89
N ILE A 21 32.69 18.00 27.16
CA ILE A 21 32.54 16.75 26.42
C ILE A 21 31.10 16.22 26.54
N LEU A 22 30.52 16.30 27.74
CA LEU A 22 29.17 15.83 28.02
C LEU A 22 28.12 16.65 27.25
N VAL A 23 28.24 17.98 27.26
CA VAL A 23 27.37 18.87 26.47
C VAL A 23 27.47 18.59 24.98
N VAL A 24 28.69 18.38 24.45
CA VAL A 24 28.90 18.06 23.04
C VAL A 24 28.28 16.70 22.70
N ALA A 25 28.50 15.68 23.52
CA ALA A 25 27.91 14.36 23.33
C ALA A 25 26.38 14.42 23.34
N MET A 26 25.77 15.08 24.32
CA MET A 26 24.32 15.27 24.38
C MET A 26 23.78 16.02 23.16
N SER A 27 24.48 17.04 22.69
CA SER A 27 24.08 17.79 21.48
C SER A 27 24.09 16.91 20.24
N LEU A 28 25.12 16.06 20.08
CA LEU A 28 25.20 15.09 18.98
C LEU A 28 24.06 14.07 19.05
N PHE A 29 23.80 13.51 20.23
CA PHE A 29 22.69 12.58 20.43
C PHE A 29 21.33 13.23 20.16
N ALA A 30 21.13 14.48 20.57
CA ALA A 30 19.90 15.22 20.29
C ALA A 30 19.67 15.40 18.78
N VAL A 31 20.70 15.76 18.02
CA VAL A 31 20.60 15.90 16.56
C VAL A 31 20.29 14.56 15.89
N LEU A 32 20.93 13.47 16.34
CA LEU A 32 20.67 12.12 15.82
C LEU A 32 19.23 11.67 16.13
N ALA A 33 18.75 11.92 17.35
CA ALA A 33 17.38 11.60 17.75
C ALA A 33 16.34 12.35 16.90
N ILE A 34 16.56 13.65 16.63
CA ILE A 34 15.70 14.44 15.75
C ILE A 34 15.70 13.86 14.32
N LYS A 35 16.87 13.51 13.78
CA LYS A 35 16.98 12.90 12.45
C LYS A 35 16.26 11.56 12.36
N SER A 36 16.39 10.70 13.39
CA SER A 36 15.67 9.42 13.46
C SER A 36 14.16 9.64 13.45
N SER A 37 13.68 10.53 14.32
CA SER A 37 12.25 10.84 14.42
C SER A 37 11.68 11.41 13.11
N LEU A 38 12.43 12.26 12.41
CA LEU A 38 12.02 12.78 11.11
C LEU A 38 11.95 11.68 10.04
N ASN A 39 12.89 10.73 10.07
CA ASN A 39 12.90 9.62 9.13
C ASN A 39 11.74 8.64 9.41
N GLU A 40 11.49 8.31 10.67
CA GLU A 40 10.34 7.52 11.11
C GLU A 40 9.02 8.19 10.73
N LYS A 41 8.90 9.50 10.94
CA LYS A 41 7.73 10.27 10.51
C LYS A 41 7.53 10.18 9.00
N LYS A 42 8.59 10.36 8.21
CA LYS A 42 8.52 10.25 6.74
C LYS A 42 8.07 8.85 6.31
N LEU A 43 8.61 7.81 6.94
CA LEU A 43 8.23 6.42 6.67
C LEU A 43 6.76 6.19 7.02
N SER A 44 6.33 6.63 8.21
CA SER A 44 4.94 6.53 8.68
C SER A 44 3.96 7.23 7.74
N THR A 45 4.28 8.43 7.25
CA THR A 45 3.44 9.12 6.26
C THR A 45 3.31 8.30 4.97
N LYS A 46 4.42 7.76 4.46
CA LYS A 46 4.39 6.89 3.26
C LYS A 46 3.58 5.61 3.49
N THR A 47 3.70 5.00 4.66
CA THR A 47 2.92 3.82 5.03
C THR A 47 1.42 4.18 5.08
N LYS A 48 1.07 5.31 5.69
CA LYS A 48 -0.32 5.79 5.75
C LYS A 48 -0.91 6.03 4.35
N GLU A 49 -0.22 6.81 3.52
CA GLU A 49 -0.63 7.05 2.12
C GLU A 49 -0.76 5.73 1.36
N GLY A 50 0.14 4.80 1.65
CA GLY A 50 0.12 3.50 1.02
C GLY A 50 -1.10 2.65 1.39
N ILE A 51 -1.47 2.64 2.67
CA ILE A 51 -2.65 1.94 3.17
C ILE A 51 -3.93 2.59 2.65
N GLU A 52 -4.02 3.92 2.67
CA GLU A 52 -5.19 4.64 2.15
C GLU A 52 -5.41 4.37 0.66
N ASN A 53 -4.34 4.36 -0.13
CA ASN A 53 -4.44 4.03 -1.55
C ASN A 53 -4.81 2.57 -1.78
N TYR A 54 -4.30 1.63 -0.96
CA TYR A 54 -4.72 0.23 -1.04
C TYR A 54 -6.22 0.10 -0.85
N TYR A 55 -6.78 0.64 0.23
CA TYR A 55 -8.21 0.53 0.50
C TYR A 55 -9.09 1.26 -0.51
N LYS A 56 -8.60 2.34 -1.13
CA LYS A 56 -9.30 2.98 -2.25
C LYS A 56 -9.38 2.06 -3.48
N LEU A 57 -8.28 1.40 -3.82
CA LEU A 57 -8.24 0.45 -4.93
C LEU A 57 -9.13 -0.76 -4.65
N ASP A 58 -9.04 -1.29 -3.43
CA ASP A 58 -9.82 -2.43 -2.95
C ASP A 58 -11.33 -2.16 -2.99
N ALA A 59 -11.76 -1.00 -2.49
CA ALA A 59 -13.16 -0.60 -2.51
C ALA A 59 -13.72 -0.47 -3.94
N GLU A 60 -12.92 0.02 -4.89
CA GLU A 60 -13.35 0.11 -6.28
C GLU A 60 -13.33 -1.26 -6.96
N ALA A 61 -12.34 -2.10 -6.66
CA ALA A 61 -12.29 -3.48 -7.16
C ALA A 61 -13.51 -4.28 -6.70
N GLU A 62 -13.95 -4.11 -5.47
CA GLU A 62 -15.13 -4.78 -4.91
C GLU A 62 -16.41 -4.32 -5.59
N ARG A 63 -16.53 -3.02 -5.93
CA ARG A 63 -17.68 -2.52 -6.69
C ARG A 63 -17.75 -3.13 -8.09
N ILE A 64 -16.60 -3.25 -8.76
CA ILE A 64 -16.53 -3.89 -10.08
C ILE A 64 -16.84 -5.38 -9.96
N TYR A 65 -16.29 -6.07 -8.95
CA TYR A 65 -16.59 -7.47 -8.67
C TYR A 65 -18.08 -7.70 -8.47
N ALA A 66 -18.72 -6.93 -7.58
CA ALA A 66 -20.16 -7.03 -7.32
C ALA A 66 -21.00 -6.78 -8.58
N ARG A 67 -20.55 -5.89 -9.47
CA ARG A 67 -21.24 -5.64 -10.74
C ARG A 67 -21.09 -6.80 -11.71
N ILE A 68 -19.91 -7.41 -11.79
CA ILE A 68 -19.65 -8.59 -12.62
C ILE A 68 -20.46 -9.78 -12.08
N ASP A 69 -20.48 -9.99 -10.76
CA ASP A 69 -21.27 -11.04 -10.12
C ASP A 69 -22.77 -10.86 -10.40
N GLU A 70 -23.28 -9.63 -10.31
CA GLU A 70 -24.67 -9.34 -10.66
C GLU A 70 -24.98 -9.68 -12.13
N ILE A 71 -24.11 -9.29 -13.06
CA ILE A 71 -24.28 -9.59 -14.50
C ILE A 71 -24.28 -11.10 -14.70
N VAL A 72 -23.33 -11.83 -14.14
CA VAL A 72 -23.22 -13.29 -14.30
C VAL A 72 -24.43 -14.02 -13.71
N ALA A 73 -24.92 -13.60 -12.53
CA ALA A 73 -26.03 -14.27 -11.86
C ALA A 73 -27.39 -14.00 -12.54
N LYS A 74 -27.64 -12.75 -12.93
CA LYS A 74 -28.99 -12.27 -13.30
C LYS A 74 -29.17 -11.95 -14.78
N SER A 75 -28.11 -11.68 -15.53
CA SER A 75 -28.24 -11.27 -16.93
C SER A 75 -28.67 -12.44 -17.82
N ASN A 76 -29.49 -12.12 -18.82
CA ASN A 76 -29.82 -13.02 -19.93
C ASN A 76 -28.85 -12.85 -21.12
N ASN A 77 -28.04 -11.79 -21.14
CA ASN A 77 -27.08 -11.48 -22.20
C ASN A 77 -25.76 -10.98 -21.59
N ILE A 78 -25.10 -11.88 -20.87
CA ILE A 78 -23.89 -11.64 -20.08
C ILE A 78 -22.78 -10.99 -20.92
N SER A 79 -22.57 -11.46 -22.15
CA SER A 79 -21.52 -10.93 -23.04
C SER A 79 -21.74 -9.46 -23.40
N SER A 80 -22.99 -9.02 -23.65
CA SER A 80 -23.29 -7.62 -23.97
C SER A 80 -23.07 -6.72 -22.76
N GLU A 81 -23.62 -7.10 -21.60
CA GLU A 81 -23.52 -6.29 -20.39
C GLU A 81 -22.09 -6.18 -19.84
N LEU A 82 -21.27 -7.24 -19.97
CA LEU A 82 -19.84 -7.16 -19.63
C LEU A 82 -19.07 -6.25 -20.59
N THR A 83 -19.44 -6.24 -21.87
CA THR A 83 -18.82 -5.35 -22.87
C THR A 83 -19.20 -3.90 -22.58
N GLU A 84 -20.47 -3.63 -22.29
CA GLU A 84 -20.95 -2.30 -21.89
C GLU A 84 -20.26 -1.80 -20.61
N LEU A 85 -20.12 -2.67 -19.60
CA LEU A 85 -19.39 -2.35 -18.36
C LEU A 85 -17.94 -1.95 -18.66
N LYS A 86 -17.27 -2.71 -19.53
CA LYS A 86 -15.91 -2.41 -19.98
C LYS A 86 -15.83 -1.05 -20.68
N GLU A 87 -16.71 -0.78 -21.63
CA GLU A 87 -16.73 0.46 -22.39
C GLU A 87 -17.00 1.69 -21.51
N ILE A 88 -17.97 1.60 -20.59
CA ILE A 88 -18.27 2.68 -19.64
C ILE A 88 -17.04 2.98 -18.77
N LYS A 89 -16.41 1.93 -18.22
CA LYS A 89 -15.27 2.10 -17.32
C LYS A 89 -14.01 2.58 -18.02
N GLU A 90 -13.81 2.22 -19.28
CA GLU A 90 -12.73 2.75 -20.10
C GLU A 90 -12.99 4.19 -20.57
N ALA A 91 -14.25 4.60 -20.70
CA ALA A 91 -14.63 5.98 -21.04
C ALA A 91 -14.53 6.95 -19.84
N GLU A 92 -14.69 6.47 -18.61
CA GLU A 92 -14.53 7.24 -17.36
C GLU A 92 -13.09 7.72 -17.08
N LYS A 93 -12.12 7.42 -17.97
CA LYS A 93 -10.70 7.80 -17.87
C LYS A 93 -10.40 9.31 -17.70
N ALA A 94 -11.40 10.18 -17.86
CA ALA A 94 -11.22 11.62 -18.02
C ALA A 94 -11.20 12.46 -16.72
N ASP A 95 -11.74 11.98 -15.58
CA ASP A 95 -11.99 12.88 -14.43
C ASP A 95 -11.63 12.31 -13.04
N SER A 96 -11.20 11.05 -12.92
CA SER A 96 -10.85 10.43 -11.63
C SER A 96 -9.42 9.89 -11.59
N ASP A 97 -8.80 9.99 -10.41
CA ASP A 97 -7.44 9.51 -10.12
C ASP A 97 -7.37 7.96 -10.17
N ILE A 98 -8.53 7.30 -10.13
CA ILE A 98 -8.71 5.86 -10.14
C ILE A 98 -9.28 5.44 -11.50
N ARG A 99 -8.61 4.53 -12.19
CA ARG A 99 -9.01 4.02 -13.51
C ARG A 99 -9.21 2.52 -13.46
N VAL A 100 -10.17 2.02 -14.22
CA VAL A 100 -10.43 0.58 -14.35
C VAL A 100 -10.06 0.15 -15.76
N GLU A 101 -9.27 -0.91 -15.89
CA GLU A 101 -8.83 -1.45 -17.18
C GLU A 101 -9.11 -2.95 -17.24
N PHE A 102 -9.90 -3.38 -18.22
CA PHE A 102 -10.16 -4.80 -18.46
C PHE A 102 -9.07 -5.38 -19.35
N SER A 103 -8.29 -6.31 -18.81
CA SER A 103 -7.14 -6.91 -19.49
C SER A 103 -7.51 -8.07 -20.41
N ASP A 104 -8.41 -8.95 -19.95
CA ASP A 104 -8.82 -10.13 -20.71
C ASP A 104 -10.21 -10.58 -20.24
N ILE A 105 -11.06 -11.02 -21.18
CA ILE A 105 -12.32 -11.70 -20.87
C ILE A 105 -12.39 -12.92 -21.77
N ARG A 106 -12.36 -14.11 -21.16
CA ARG A 106 -12.41 -15.39 -21.89
C ARG A 106 -13.82 -15.93 -21.84
N TYR A 107 -14.25 -16.48 -22.97
CA TYR A 107 -15.58 -17.04 -23.14
C TYR A 107 -15.50 -18.49 -23.60
N GLU A 108 -16.44 -19.30 -23.12
CA GLU A 108 -16.76 -20.63 -23.65
C GLU A 108 -18.21 -20.61 -24.11
N GLY A 109 -18.43 -20.45 -25.42
CA GLY A 109 -19.74 -20.15 -25.98
C GLY A 109 -20.20 -18.74 -25.59
N GLU A 110 -21.39 -18.63 -25.00
CA GLU A 110 -21.97 -17.36 -24.54
C GLU A 110 -21.63 -17.02 -23.08
N MET A 111 -20.99 -17.95 -22.36
CA MET A 111 -20.64 -17.77 -20.95
C MET A 111 -19.18 -17.34 -20.79
N PRO A 112 -18.88 -16.31 -20.00
CA PRO A 112 -17.51 -16.01 -19.61
C PRO A 112 -16.99 -17.13 -18.70
N THR A 113 -15.72 -17.46 -18.84
CA THR A 113 -15.00 -18.39 -17.94
C THR A 113 -13.98 -17.66 -17.07
N LEU A 114 -13.50 -16.50 -17.53
CA LEU A 114 -12.50 -15.71 -16.83
C LEU A 114 -12.68 -14.23 -17.16
N VAL A 115 -12.67 -13.37 -16.13
CA VAL A 115 -12.65 -11.91 -16.27
C VAL A 115 -11.43 -11.36 -15.54
N LYS A 116 -10.57 -10.64 -16.25
CA LYS A 116 -9.38 -9.99 -15.69
C LYS A 116 -9.50 -8.48 -15.82
N TYR A 117 -9.36 -7.78 -14.70
CA TYR A 117 -9.33 -6.32 -14.69
C TYR A 117 -8.35 -5.79 -13.65
N SER A 118 -7.98 -4.53 -13.82
CA SER A 118 -7.05 -3.83 -12.96
C SER A 118 -7.62 -2.47 -12.56
N ILE A 119 -7.57 -2.15 -11.27
CA ILE A 119 -7.84 -0.81 -10.76
C ILE A 119 -6.50 -0.10 -10.61
N ILE A 120 -6.31 1.04 -11.26
CA ILE A 120 -5.04 1.78 -11.32
C ILE A 120 -5.23 3.15 -10.67
N ASN A 121 -4.33 3.51 -9.76
CA ASN A 121 -4.24 4.85 -9.17
C ASN A 121 -2.77 5.29 -9.15
N GLY A 122 -2.41 6.19 -10.07
CA GLY A 122 -1.03 6.64 -10.29
C GLY A 122 -0.06 5.51 -10.65
N GLU A 123 0.87 5.21 -9.75
CA GLU A 123 1.87 4.14 -9.90
C GLU A 123 1.43 2.79 -9.31
N ARG A 124 0.28 2.75 -8.64
CA ARG A 124 -0.24 1.55 -7.98
C ARG A 124 -1.39 0.97 -8.77
N SER A 125 -1.50 -0.35 -8.72
CA SER A 125 -2.58 -1.09 -9.33
C SER A 125 -3.02 -2.24 -8.44
N LEU A 126 -4.27 -2.62 -8.53
CA LEU A 126 -4.85 -3.82 -7.94
C LEU A 126 -5.41 -4.66 -9.09
N ASN A 127 -4.85 -5.85 -9.28
CA ASN A 127 -5.23 -6.79 -10.32
C ASN A 127 -6.17 -7.84 -9.74
N VAL A 128 -7.30 -8.02 -10.41
CA VAL A 128 -8.32 -8.98 -10.02
C VAL A 128 -8.56 -9.96 -11.16
N GLU A 129 -8.61 -11.24 -10.81
CA GLU A 129 -9.02 -12.32 -11.71
C GLU A 129 -10.23 -13.03 -11.13
N ILE A 130 -11.32 -13.05 -11.88
CA ILE A 130 -12.57 -13.71 -11.51
C ILE A 130 -12.76 -14.93 -12.40
N GLY A 131 -12.87 -16.11 -11.78
CA GLY A 131 -13.35 -17.32 -12.43
C GLY A 131 -14.88 -17.35 -12.44
N VAL A 132 -15.47 -17.76 -13.55
CA VAL A 132 -16.92 -17.90 -13.68
C VAL A 132 -17.27 -19.35 -13.98
N MET A 133 -18.19 -19.91 -13.20
CA MET A 133 -18.71 -21.26 -13.37
C MET A 133 -20.23 -21.22 -13.40
N GLY A 134 -20.81 -21.29 -14.60
CA GLY A 134 -22.25 -21.16 -14.80
C GLY A 134 -22.74 -19.77 -14.40
N LYS A 135 -23.44 -19.67 -13.26
CA LYS A 135 -24.00 -18.41 -12.71
C LYS A 135 -23.32 -17.95 -11.43
N GLU A 136 -22.22 -18.60 -11.05
CA GLU A 136 -21.46 -18.27 -9.87
C GLU A 136 -20.10 -17.69 -10.26
N THR A 137 -19.66 -16.70 -9.48
CA THR A 137 -18.32 -16.12 -9.61
C THR A 137 -17.43 -16.54 -8.45
N SER A 138 -16.13 -16.61 -8.71
CA SER A 138 -15.11 -16.91 -7.71
C SER A 138 -13.89 -16.02 -7.95
N VAL A 139 -13.29 -15.51 -6.87
CA VAL A 139 -12.07 -14.71 -6.98
C VAL A 139 -10.89 -15.68 -7.07
N ASN A 140 -10.24 -15.70 -8.24
CA ASN A 140 -9.04 -16.50 -8.48
C ASN A 140 -7.77 -15.77 -8.04
N ARG A 141 -7.75 -14.43 -8.15
CA ARG A 141 -6.61 -13.61 -7.71
C ARG A 141 -7.05 -12.20 -7.32
N TRP A 142 -6.48 -11.70 -6.23
CA TRP A 142 -6.62 -10.32 -5.75
C TRP A 142 -5.26 -9.82 -5.28
N SER A 143 -4.56 -9.03 -6.11
CA SER A 143 -3.13 -8.73 -5.85
C SER A 143 -2.73 -7.33 -6.28
N THR A 144 -1.95 -6.64 -5.45
CA THR A 144 -1.44 -5.31 -5.77
C THR A 144 -0.15 -5.38 -6.58
N LYS A 145 0.04 -4.46 -7.52
CA LYS A 145 1.31 -4.27 -8.22
C LYS A 145 1.67 -2.78 -8.25
N THR A 146 2.92 -2.46 -7.94
CA THR A 146 3.50 -1.13 -8.19
C THR A 146 4.20 -1.11 -9.55
N LYS A 147 4.13 -0.01 -10.30
CA LYS A 147 4.82 0.14 -11.61
C LYS A 147 6.34 -0.05 -11.52
N SER A 148 6.93 0.06 -10.33
CA SER A 148 8.32 -0.26 -10.04
C SER A 148 8.61 -1.77 -9.87
N ASP A 149 7.59 -2.62 -9.78
CA ASP A 149 7.72 -4.06 -9.61
C ASP A 149 7.77 -4.79 -10.95
N ASP A 150 8.88 -4.61 -11.66
CA ASP A 150 9.47 -5.72 -12.44
C ASP A 150 10.23 -6.69 -11.51
N SER A 151 10.05 -6.55 -10.19
CA SER A 151 10.58 -7.41 -9.13
C SER A 151 9.39 -7.96 -8.35
N GLU A 152 9.13 -9.26 -8.49
CA GLU A 152 8.11 -10.00 -7.73
C GLU A 152 8.36 -9.87 -6.22
N TYR A 153 7.44 -9.21 -5.52
CA TYR A 153 7.20 -9.50 -4.12
C TYR A 153 5.70 -9.74 -3.98
N GLU A 154 5.27 -10.99 -4.20
CA GLU A 154 3.98 -11.46 -3.74
C GLU A 154 3.98 -11.43 -2.22
N LEU A 155 3.11 -10.59 -1.64
CA LEU A 155 2.79 -10.67 -0.23
C LEU A 155 1.84 -11.85 -0.05
N GLU A 156 2.40 -13.03 0.26
CA GLU A 156 1.63 -14.13 0.83
C GLU A 156 1.10 -13.69 2.21
N ILE A 157 -0.22 -13.61 2.35
CA ILE A 157 -0.87 -13.50 3.65
C ILE A 157 -1.19 -14.94 4.08
N PRO A 158 -0.48 -15.52 5.07
CA PRO A 158 -0.85 -16.83 5.60
C PRO A 158 -2.13 -16.73 6.45
N ASP A 159 -2.95 -17.77 6.35
CA ASP A 159 -4.21 -17.99 7.09
C ASP A 159 -4.09 -17.85 8.63
#